data_AF-A0A8I1Q8P3-F1
#
_entry.id   AF-A0A8I1Q8P3-F1
#
_cell.length_a   1.000
_cell.length_b   1.000
_cell.length_c   1.000
_cell.angle_alpha   90.00
_cell.angle_beta   90.00
_cell.angle_gamma   90.00
#
_symmetry.space_group_name_H-M   'P 1'
#
loop_
_entity.id
_entity.type
_entity.pdbx_description
1 polymer ?
#
loop_
_entity_poly.entity_id
_entity_poly.type
_entity_poly.pdbx_seq_one_letter_code
_entity_poly.pdbx_strand_id
1 'polypeptide(L)' 'MSGEDDAKIWVIQWRIDAKANSYEDWPGYSATPMTRNQMLAALEECYSRWPHYEFRGHNTHSTTHPYRVMVD' A
#
# COMPACT_ATOMS: atom_id res chain seq x y z
N MET A 1 20.15 -3.93 12.31
CA MET A 1 18.82 -3.31 12.14
C MET A 1 18.54 -3.21 10.64
N SER A 2 18.01 -4.26 10.00
CA SER A 2 17.77 -4.27 8.54
C SER A 2 16.74 -5.34 8.12
N GLY A 3 15.65 -5.50 8.87
CA GLY A 3 14.65 -6.55 8.61
C GLY A 3 13.37 -6.08 7.90
N GLU A 4 13.12 -4.76 7.85
CA GLU A 4 11.86 -4.20 7.34
C GLU A 4 11.87 -3.99 5.82
N ASP A 5 13.04 -3.80 5.22
CA ASP A 5 13.16 -3.63 3.76
C ASP A 5 12.90 -4.93 2.98
N ASP A 6 13.18 -6.10 3.59
CA ASP A 6 12.91 -7.42 2.98
C ASP A 6 11.50 -7.96 3.32
N ALA A 7 10.81 -7.31 4.26
CA ALA A 7 9.46 -7.70 4.64
C ALA A 7 8.50 -7.43 3.48
N LYS A 8 7.85 -8.49 3.00
CA LYS A 8 6.75 -8.43 2.03
C LYS A 8 5.47 -7.96 2.73
N ILE A 9 5.41 -6.67 3.03
CA ILE A 9 4.33 -6.02 3.79
C ILE A 9 3.79 -4.76 3.09
N TRP A 10 4.27 -4.47 1.88
CA TRP A 10 3.85 -3.30 1.13
C TRP A 10 2.87 -3.68 0.03
N VAL A 11 1.83 -2.87 -0.16
CA VAL A 11 0.91 -2.98 -1.29
C VAL A 11 0.76 -1.62 -1.96
N ILE A 12 0.41 -1.60 -3.24
CA ILE A 12 0.08 -0.36 -3.94
C ILE A 12 -1.41 -0.09 -3.75
N GLN A 13 -1.74 1.15 -3.43
CA GLN A 13 -3.10 1.65 -3.41
C GLN A 13 -3.22 2.84 -4.34
N TRP A 14 -4.40 3.03 -4.92
CA TRP A 14 -4.73 4.17 -5.76
C TRP A 14 -5.81 5.01 -5.09
N ARG A 15 -5.77 6.33 -5.31
CA ARG A 15 -6.73 7.25 -4.70
C ARG A 15 -8.06 7.18 -5.43
N ILE A 16 -9.11 6.82 -4.68
CA ILE A 16 -10.48 6.74 -5.19
C ILE A 16 -11.29 8.00 -4.87
N ASP A 17 -11.00 8.67 -3.76
CA ASP A 17 -11.70 9.88 -3.39
C ASP A 17 -10.73 10.93 -2.83
N ALA A 18 -10.73 12.09 -3.47
CA ALA A 18 -9.84 13.18 -3.09
C ALA A 18 -10.27 13.87 -1.79
N LYS A 19 -11.57 13.98 -1.55
CA LYS A 19 -12.12 14.71 -0.40
C LYS A 19 -12.04 13.89 0.89
N ALA A 20 -12.34 12.60 0.79
CA ALA A 20 -12.29 11.65 1.89
C ALA A 20 -10.88 11.08 2.11
N ASN A 21 -9.91 11.45 1.27
CA ASN A 21 -8.55 10.93 1.30
C ASN A 21 -8.55 9.38 1.33
N SER A 22 -9.45 8.79 0.53
CA SER A 22 -9.69 7.35 0.50
C SER A 22 -8.87 6.71 -0.60
N TYR A 23 -8.28 5.57 -0.27
CA TYR A 23 -7.44 4.78 -1.15
C TYR A 23 -7.98 3.36 -1.18
N GLU A 24 -7.95 2.76 -2.36
CA GLU A 24 -8.32 1.36 -2.56
C GLU A 24 -7.10 0.59 -3.04
N ASP A 25 -7.10 -0.71 -2.77
CA ASP A 25 -6.08 -1.63 -3.24
C ASP A 25 -6.07 -1.68 -4.78
N TRP A 26 -4.92 -1.39 -5.38
CA TRP A 26 -4.75 -1.40 -6.83
C TRP A 26 -4.69 -2.85 -7.39
N PRO A 27 -5.63 -3.25 -8.26
CA PRO A 27 -5.69 -4.60 -8.78
C PRO A 27 -4.38 -4.98 -9.50
N GLY A 28 -3.83 -6.13 -9.13
CA GLY A 28 -2.56 -6.65 -9.66
C GLY A 28 -1.33 -6.35 -8.80
N TYR A 29 -1.35 -5.31 -7.97
CA TYR A 29 -0.22 -4.93 -7.10
C TYR A 29 -0.53 -5.06 -5.61
N SER A 30 -1.80 -5.23 -5.24
CA SER A 30 -2.22 -5.48 -3.85
C SER A 30 -2.49 -6.96 -3.55
N ALA A 31 -2.57 -7.79 -4.59
CA ALA A 31 -2.84 -9.23 -4.44
C ALA A 31 -1.68 -9.99 -3.78
N THR A 32 -0.46 -9.46 -3.84
CA THR A 32 0.71 -10.04 -3.18
C THR A 32 1.50 -8.91 -2.55
N PRO A 33 1.70 -8.94 -1.23
CA PRO A 33 2.51 -7.92 -0.58
C PRO A 33 3.96 -8.07 -1.03
N MET A 34 4.62 -6.93 -1.18
CA MET A 34 5.93 -6.81 -1.79
C MET A 34 6.90 -6.13 -0.83
N THR A 35 8.18 -6.24 -1.12
CA THR A 35 9.22 -5.55 -0.35
C THR A 35 9.15 -4.04 -0.59
N ARG A 36 9.78 -3.25 0.27
CA ARG A 36 9.81 -1.79 0.10
C ARG A 36 10.40 -1.40 -1.26
N ASN A 37 11.47 -2.08 -1.67
CA ASN A 37 12.13 -1.81 -2.95
C ASN A 37 11.25 -2.17 -4.16
N GLN A 38 10.52 -3.29 -4.07
CA GLN A 38 9.54 -3.68 -5.10
C GLN A 38 8.37 -2.68 -5.18
N MET A 39 7.91 -2.19 -4.04
CA MET A 39 6.85 -1.17 -3.97
C MET A 39 7.26 0.14 -4.64
N LEU A 40 8.50 0.60 -4.42
CA LEU A 40 9.01 1.79 -5.10
C LEU A 40 9.07 1.59 -6.62
N ALA A 41 9.60 0.47 -7.09
CA ALA A 41 9.66 0.16 -8.52
C ALA A 41 8.25 0.05 -9.14
N ALA A 42 7.29 -0.55 -8.42
CA ALA A 42 5.90 -0.65 -8.82
C ALA A 42 5.20 0.72 -8.87
N LEU A 43 5.51 1.64 -7.94
CA LEU A 43 5.00 3.00 -7.97
C LEU A 43 5.49 3.75 -9.21
N GLU A 44 6.78 3.68 -9.52
CA GLU A 44 7.34 4.30 -10.72
C GLU A 44 6.67 3.77 -11.99
N GLU A 45 6.44 2.46 -12.07
CA GLU A 45 5.71 1.85 -13.17
C GLU A 45 4.25 2.33 -13.25
N CYS A 46 3.56 2.39 -12.11
CA CYS A 46 2.17 2.85 -12.05
C CYS A 46 2.04 4.31 -12.51
N TYR A 47 2.94 5.19 -12.06
CA TYR A 47 2.96 6.59 -12.49
C TYR A 47 3.31 6.76 -13.97
N SER A 48 4.17 5.90 -14.52
CA SER A 48 4.52 5.90 -15.95
C SER A 48 3.36 5.43 -16.83
N ARG A 49 2.64 4.38 -16.41
CA ARG A 49 1.52 3.81 -17.17
C ARG A 49 0.23 4.59 -17.03
N TRP A 50 -0.04 5.12 -15.83
CA TRP A 50 -1.26 5.86 -15.54
C TRP A 50 -0.98 7.17 -14.79
N PRO A 51 -0.45 8.20 -15.48
CA PRO A 51 -0.06 9.47 -14.86
C PRO A 51 -1.23 10.29 -14.29
N HIS A 52 -2.48 9.91 -14.61
CA HIS A 52 -3.68 10.59 -14.13
C HIS A 52 -4.18 10.06 -12.78
N TYR A 53 -3.66 8.93 -12.30
CA TYR A 53 -4.00 8.38 -10.98
C TYR A 53 -2.93 8.75 -9.96
N GLU A 54 -3.37 8.91 -8.71
CA GLU A 54 -2.47 9.11 -7.57
C GLU A 54 -2.28 7.76 -6.86
N PHE A 55 -1.03 7.32 -6.75
CA PHE A 55 -0.67 6.03 -6.16
C PHE A 55 0.13 6.22 -4.86
N ARG A 56 -0.03 5.27 -3.93
CA ARG A 56 0.78 5.23 -2.72
C ARG A 56 1.15 3.81 -2.33
N GLY A 57 2.30 3.66 -1.68
CA GLY A 57 2.65 2.45 -0.97
C GLY A 57 1.98 2.43 0.41
N HIS A 58 1.25 1.37 0.72
CA HIS A 58 0.67 1.15 2.05
C HIS A 58 1.38 -0.01 2.75
N ASN A 59 1.84 0.23 3.97
CA ASN A 59 2.42 -0.80 4.81
C ASN A 59 1.29 -1.50 5.57
N THR A 60 0.99 -2.74 5.18
CA THR A 60 -0.11 -3.53 5.77
C THR A 60 0.16 -3.88 7.24
N HIS A 61 1.43 -3.99 7.65
CA HIS A 61 1.84 -4.28 9.03
C HIS A 61 1.73 -3.06 9.95
N SER A 62 1.91 -1.85 9.41
CA SER A 62 1.69 -0.59 10.14
C SER A 62 0.21 -0.36 10.47
N THR A 63 -0.70 -1.14 9.88
CA THR A 63 -2.12 -1.20 10.27
C THR A 63 -2.37 -2.02 11.54
N THR A 64 -1.34 -2.33 12.34
CA THR A 64 -1.53 -2.66 13.76
C THR A 64 -1.83 -1.37 14.53
N HIS A 65 -3.06 -0.87 14.43
CA HIS A 65 -3.66 -0.13 15.53
C HIS A 65 -4.37 -1.15 16.44
N PRO A 66 -3.83 -1.44 17.64
CA PRO A 66 -4.52 -2.25 18.63
C PRO A 66 -5.65 -1.43 19.27
N TYR A 67 -6.81 -1.35 18.63
CA TYR A 67 -8.06 -1.09 19.33
C TYR A 67 -8.92 -2.37 19.33
N ARG A 68 -8.61 -3.21 20.32
CA ARG A 68 -9.58 -3.85 21.22
C ARG A 68 -11.03 -3.40 20.99
N VAL A 69 -11.86 -4.32 20.50
CA VAL A 69 -13.22 -4.50 21.03
C VAL A 69 -13.27 -5.90 21.61
N MET A 70 -13.19 -5.97 22.94
CA MET A 70 -13.79 -7.04 23.73
C MET A 70 -15.30 -6.86 23.75
N VAL A 71 -16.03 -7.95 24.03
CA VAL A 71 -17.49 -8.17 24.07
C VAL A 71 -18.01 -8.65 22.71
N ASP A 72 -18.56 -9.86 22.58
CA ASP A 72 -19.49 -10.58 23.47
C ASP A 72 -18.95 -11.89 24.07
#